data_AF-A0A7L1V5R2-F1
#
_entry.id   AF-A0A7L1V5R2-F1
#
_cell.length_a   1.000
_cell.length_b   1.000
_cell.length_c   1.000
_cell.angle_alpha   90.00
_cell.angle_beta   90.00
_cell.angle_gamma   90.00
#
_symmetry.space_group_name_H-M   'P 1'
#
loop_
_entity.id
_entity.type
_entity.pdbx_description
1 polymer ?
#
loop_
_entity_poly.entity_id
_entity_poly.type
_entity_poly.pdbx_seq_one_letter_code
_entity_poly.pdbx_strand_id
1 'polypeptide(L)'
;LESETLLLTSLRRKAENKVAVMEEKAEKILIMLCEEKRGQQQKLWELKSEILLQEREQKLNETSEKQREVLSPLIAVCKLFNEQYKSFAASLDAKRHKLPIKNIHIEGDKQTFLDELGKQLMIMQELLTEVGPNHSENSAEVLGALKELKEVCQQLSKGLQSCFTDVQNLLFEASKEVSLHNQYLCEEIHGVDVVKRWYFN
;
A
#
# COMPACT_ATOMS: atom_id res chain seq x y z
N LEU A 1 61.54 -9.24 65.58
CA LEU A 1 60.13 -9.54 65.23
C LEU A 1 59.31 -8.27 65.06
N GLU A 2 59.08 -7.45 66.09
CA GLU A 2 58.22 -6.24 65.96
C GLU A 2 58.72 -5.21 64.93
N SER A 3 60.02 -4.91 64.87
CA SER A 3 60.59 -3.95 63.92
C SER A 3 60.44 -4.38 62.44
N GLU A 4 60.54 -5.68 62.17
CA GLU A 4 60.40 -6.24 60.82
C GLU A 4 58.94 -6.22 60.36
N THR A 5 58.01 -6.52 61.26
CA THR A 5 56.56 -6.40 61.02
C THR A 5 56.15 -4.95 60.74
N LEU A 6 56.71 -3.98 61.47
CA LEU A 6 56.47 -2.56 61.24
C LEU A 6 57.00 -2.10 59.86
N LEU A 7 58.17 -2.59 59.45
CA LEU A 7 58.73 -2.29 58.13
C LEU A 7 57.83 -2.86 57.02
N LEU A 8 57.45 -4.14 57.10
CA LEU A 8 56.62 -4.80 56.10
C LEU A 8 55.23 -4.17 55.97
N THR A 9 54.61 -3.79 57.09
CA THR A 9 53.32 -3.09 57.09
C THR A 9 53.43 -1.68 56.48
N SER A 10 54.53 -0.97 56.75
CA SER A 10 54.79 0.33 56.12
C SER A 10 54.99 0.24 54.60
N LEU A 11 55.69 -0.81 54.13
CA LEU A 11 55.90 -1.07 52.71
C LEU A 11 54.61 -1.47 52.01
N ARG A 12 53.79 -2.31 52.65
CA ARG A 12 52.45 -2.67 52.17
C ARG A 12 51.57 -1.43 51.99
N ARG A 13 51.46 -0.58 53.02
CA ARG A 13 50.69 0.68 52.95
C ARG A 13 51.18 1.60 51.83
N LYS A 14 52.50 1.68 51.62
CA LYS A 14 53.09 2.48 50.53
C LYS A 14 52.75 1.91 49.15
N ALA A 15 52.69 0.59 49.02
CA ALA A 15 52.26 -0.07 47.78
C ALA A 15 50.77 0.15 47.53
N GLU A 16 49.92 -0.06 48.53
CA GLU A 16 48.47 0.19 48.48
C GLU A 16 48.16 1.63 48.06
N ASN A 17 48.82 2.63 48.66
CA ASN A 17 48.65 4.03 48.27
C ASN A 17 49.05 4.30 46.81
N LYS A 18 50.11 3.66 46.31
CA LYS A 18 50.51 3.81 44.90
C LYS A 18 49.50 3.18 43.96
N VAL A 19 48.97 2.01 44.31
CA VAL A 19 47.93 1.32 43.55
C VAL A 19 46.68 2.18 43.50
N ALA A 20 46.20 2.68 44.64
CA ALA A 20 45.02 3.55 44.72
C ALA A 20 45.14 4.80 43.82
N VAL A 21 46.31 5.45 43.80
CA VAL A 21 46.55 6.61 42.91
C VAL A 21 46.55 6.22 41.43
N MET A 22 47.01 5.02 41.08
CA MET A 22 46.93 4.54 39.69
C MET A 22 45.51 4.16 39.29
N GLU A 23 44.76 3.52 40.20
CA GLU A 23 43.35 3.17 40.02
C GLU A 23 42.49 4.42 39.81
N GLU A 24 42.67 5.46 40.64
CA GLU A 24 41.93 6.72 40.49
C GLU A 24 42.20 7.39 39.14
N LYS A 25 43.46 7.34 38.66
CA LYS A 25 43.81 7.86 37.33
C LYS A 25 43.19 7.03 36.21
N ALA A 26 43.21 5.70 36.35
CA ALA A 26 42.61 4.80 35.36
C ALA A 26 41.10 4.98 35.30
N GLU A 27 40.42 5.13 36.45
CA GLU A 27 38.99 5.39 36.54
C GLU A 27 38.60 6.72 35.85
N LYS A 28 39.36 7.79 36.09
CA LYS A 28 39.16 9.07 35.39
C LYS A 28 39.28 8.94 33.87
N ILE A 29 40.28 8.19 33.40
CA ILE A 29 40.46 7.94 31.96
C ILE A 29 39.30 7.10 31.40
N LEU A 30 38.85 6.08 32.13
CA LEU A 30 37.72 5.26 31.71
C LEU A 30 36.43 6.07 31.60
N ILE A 31 36.17 6.99 32.54
CA ILE A 31 35.00 7.88 32.48
C ILE A 31 35.05 8.75 31.23
N MET A 32 36.19 9.42 30.96
CA MET A 32 36.34 10.26 29.76
C MET A 32 36.14 9.45 28.46
N LEU A 33 36.69 8.23 28.38
CA LEU A 33 36.48 7.35 27.23
C LEU A 33 35.03 6.93 27.07
N CYS A 34 34.32 6.67 28.17
CA CYS A 34 32.89 6.33 28.13
C CYS A 34 32.03 7.50 27.65
N GLU A 35 32.36 8.71 28.06
CA GLU A 35 31.68 9.94 27.61
C GLU A 35 31.92 10.19 26.12
N GLU A 36 33.17 10.10 25.66
CA GLU A 36 33.51 10.28 24.26
C GLU A 36 32.84 9.21 23.38
N LYS A 37 32.85 7.94 23.82
CA LYS A 37 32.14 6.86 23.13
C LYS A 37 30.65 7.16 23.00
N ARG A 38 30.01 7.65 24.06
CA ARG A 38 28.59 8.02 24.04
C ARG A 38 28.32 9.15 23.06
N GLY A 39 29.17 10.19 23.06
CA GLY A 39 29.08 11.30 22.12
C GLY A 39 29.21 10.85 20.67
N GLN A 40 30.15 9.94 20.38
CA GLN A 40 30.32 9.37 19.04
C GLN A 40 29.14 8.50 18.61
N GLN A 41 28.59 7.69 19.52
CA GLN A 41 27.41 6.86 19.24
C GLN A 41 26.18 7.73 18.92
N GLN A 42 25.99 8.82 19.65
CA GLN A 42 24.90 9.75 19.38
C GLN A 42 25.03 10.40 18.00
N LYS A 43 26.23 10.92 17.67
CA LYS A 43 26.50 11.51 16.34
C LYS A 43 26.28 10.51 15.20
N LEU A 44 26.69 9.25 15.40
CA LEU A 44 26.47 8.19 14.41
C LEU A 44 24.98 7.93 14.20
N TRP A 45 24.20 7.91 15.28
CA TRP A 45 22.76 7.70 15.20
C TRP A 45 22.05 8.86 14.49
N GLU A 46 22.42 10.09 14.82
CA GLU A 46 21.90 11.31 14.16
C GLU A 46 22.20 11.28 12.66
N LEU A 47 23.46 11.01 12.28
CA LEU A 47 23.86 10.94 10.88
C LEU A 47 23.14 9.81 10.13
N LYS A 48 23.00 8.63 10.75
CA LYS A 48 22.25 7.51 10.16
C LYS A 48 20.79 7.88 9.94
N SER A 49 20.18 8.57 10.90
CA SER A 49 18.80 9.04 10.78
C SER A 49 18.65 10.05 9.65
N GLU A 50 19.58 10.98 9.51
CA GLU A 50 19.57 11.99 8.45
C GLU A 50 19.70 11.36 7.06
N ILE A 51 20.63 10.42 6.88
CA ILE A 51 20.80 9.69 5.61
C ILE A 51 19.52 8.94 5.24
N LEU A 52 18.93 8.21 6.19
CA LEU A 52 17.68 7.47 5.94
C LEU A 52 16.51 8.40 5.58
N LEU A 53 16.47 9.61 6.16
CA LEU A 53 15.46 10.60 5.83
C LEU A 53 15.65 11.12 4.40
N GLN A 54 16.89 11.48 4.03
CA GLN A 54 17.23 11.94 2.68
C GLN A 54 16.92 10.88 1.62
N GLU A 55 17.25 9.61 1.87
CA GLU A 55 16.92 8.51 0.95
C GLU A 55 15.40 8.36 0.75
N ARG A 56 14.61 8.53 1.81
CA ARG A 56 13.14 8.47 1.72
C ARG A 56 12.58 9.65 0.94
N GLU A 57 13.09 10.84 1.20
CA GLU A 57 12.68 12.06 0.50
C GLU A 57 13.01 11.97 -1.00
N GLN A 58 14.19 11.46 -1.35
CA GLN A 58 14.57 11.23 -2.74
C GLN A 58 13.61 10.25 -3.43
N LYS A 59 13.31 9.09 -2.81
CA LYS A 59 12.36 8.11 -3.36
C LYS A 59 10.95 8.70 -3.54
N LEU A 60 10.52 9.56 -2.61
CA LEU A 60 9.23 10.24 -2.70
C LEU A 60 9.20 11.26 -3.86
N ASN A 61 10.29 12.01 -4.04
CA ASN A 61 10.43 12.95 -5.15
C ASN A 61 10.44 12.23 -6.50
N GLU A 62 11.20 11.13 -6.63
CA GLU A 62 11.22 10.31 -7.84
C GLU A 62 9.84 9.74 -8.18
N THR A 63 9.08 9.30 -7.17
CA THR A 63 7.71 8.81 -7.36
C THR A 63 6.77 9.93 -7.79
N SER A 64 6.89 11.11 -7.17
CA SER A 64 6.09 12.29 -7.51
C SER A 64 6.38 12.79 -8.91
N GLU A 65 7.63 12.73 -9.37
CA GLU A 65 7.99 13.08 -10.74
C GLU A 65 7.35 12.13 -11.74
N LYS A 66 7.44 10.81 -11.51
CA LYS A 66 6.76 9.80 -12.34
C LYS A 66 5.25 10.02 -12.39
N GLN A 67 4.62 10.33 -11.26
CA GLN A 67 3.19 10.65 -11.23
C GLN A 67 2.88 11.91 -12.06
N ARG A 68 3.71 12.95 -11.97
CA ARG A 68 3.56 14.17 -12.77
C ARG A 68 3.70 13.89 -14.26
N GLU A 69 4.67 13.09 -14.66
CA GLU A 69 4.86 12.68 -16.06
C GLU A 69 3.64 11.94 -16.62
N VAL A 70 3.08 11.00 -15.84
CA VAL A 70 1.88 10.24 -16.23
C VAL A 70 0.63 11.13 -16.30
N LEU A 71 0.47 12.06 -15.35
CA LEU A 71 -0.71 12.92 -15.26
C LEU A 71 -0.66 14.12 -16.21
N SER A 72 0.53 14.56 -16.63
CA SER A 72 0.71 15.75 -17.48
C SER A 72 -0.06 15.66 -18.81
N PRO A 73 -0.01 14.54 -19.57
CA PRO A 73 -0.83 14.36 -20.78
C PRO A 73 -2.34 14.43 -20.53
N LEU A 74 -2.80 13.94 -19.37
CA LEU A 74 -4.23 13.93 -19.02
C LEU A 74 -4.79 15.35 -18.86
N ILE A 75 -3.96 16.32 -18.46
CA ILE A 75 -4.38 17.73 -18.32
C ILE A 75 -4.87 18.28 -19.67
N ALA A 76 -4.16 17.98 -20.76
CA ALA A 76 -4.55 18.43 -22.10
C ALA A 76 -5.86 17.76 -22.55
N VAL A 77 -6.00 16.45 -22.30
CA VAL A 77 -7.22 15.69 -22.61
C VAL A 77 -8.43 16.24 -21.83
N CYS A 78 -8.27 16.51 -20.53
CA CYS A 78 -9.33 17.08 -19.69
C CYS A 78 -9.74 18.48 -20.15
N LYS A 79 -8.78 19.31 -20.58
CA LYS A 79 -9.08 20.64 -21.15
C LYS A 79 -9.89 20.52 -22.43
N LEU A 80 -9.46 19.66 -23.37
CA LEU A 80 -10.17 19.42 -24.62
C LEU A 80 -11.57 18.88 -24.38
N PHE A 81 -11.72 17.91 -23.48
CA PHE A 81 -13.03 17.36 -23.09
C PHE A 81 -13.96 18.43 -22.53
N ASN A 82 -13.46 19.32 -21.67
CA ASN A 82 -14.24 20.42 -21.10
C ASN A 82 -14.71 21.41 -22.18
N GLU A 83 -13.84 21.75 -23.13
CA GLU A 83 -14.20 22.61 -24.27
C GLU A 83 -15.27 21.94 -25.16
N GLN A 84 -15.11 20.65 -25.46
CA GLN A 84 -16.10 19.87 -26.21
C GLN A 84 -17.44 19.80 -25.48
N TYR A 85 -17.42 19.56 -24.16
CA TYR A 85 -18.63 19.53 -23.34
C TYR A 85 -19.36 20.88 -23.35
N LYS A 86 -18.63 21.99 -23.20
CA LYS A 86 -19.21 23.34 -23.29
C LYS A 86 -19.83 23.61 -24.65
N SER A 87 -19.15 23.22 -25.73
CA SER A 87 -19.67 23.36 -27.10
C SER A 87 -20.94 22.53 -27.31
N PHE A 88 -20.96 21.29 -26.81
CA PHE A 88 -22.13 20.42 -26.85
C PHE A 88 -23.31 21.01 -26.06
N ALA A 89 -23.07 21.46 -24.83
CA ALA A 89 -24.09 22.08 -24.00
C ALA A 89 -24.69 23.32 -24.66
N ALA A 90 -23.85 24.19 -25.25
CA ALA A 90 -24.31 25.37 -25.99
C ALA A 90 -25.13 24.99 -27.24
N SER A 91 -24.73 23.94 -27.96
CA SER A 91 -25.46 23.44 -29.13
C SER A 91 -26.81 22.84 -28.75
N LEU A 92 -26.87 22.11 -27.64
CA LEU A 92 -28.11 21.56 -27.09
C LEU A 92 -29.06 22.68 -26.66
N ASP A 93 -28.54 23.69 -25.96
CA ASP A 93 -29.30 24.85 -25.52
C ASP A 93 -29.85 25.65 -26.71
N ALA A 94 -29.02 25.89 -27.73
CA ALA A 94 -29.46 26.52 -28.97
C ALA A 94 -30.56 25.71 -29.70
N LYS A 95 -30.50 24.37 -29.67
CA LYS A 95 -31.57 23.51 -30.21
C LYS A 95 -32.84 23.55 -29.34
N ARG A 96 -32.71 23.62 -28.02
CA ARG A 96 -33.84 23.76 -27.09
C ARG A 96 -34.60 25.06 -27.33
N HIS A 97 -33.90 26.15 -27.61
CA HIS A 97 -34.52 27.43 -27.96
C HIS A 97 -35.15 27.46 -29.36
N LYS A 98 -34.69 26.60 -30.28
CA LYS A 98 -35.24 26.45 -31.64
C LYS A 98 -36.39 25.46 -31.75
N LEU A 99 -36.51 24.52 -30.81
CA LEU A 99 -37.68 23.66 -30.66
C LEU A 99 -38.79 24.49 -30.01
N PRO A 100 -39.85 24.85 -30.74
CA PRO A 100 -40.98 25.52 -30.13
C PRO A 100 -41.59 24.52 -29.16
N ILE A 101 -41.55 24.81 -27.85
CA ILE A 101 -42.47 24.20 -26.86
C ILE A 101 -43.87 24.82 -27.07
N LYS A 102 -44.28 24.97 -28.33
CA LYS A 102 -45.63 25.35 -28.70
C LYS A 102 -46.27 24.08 -29.21
N ASN A 103 -47.16 23.56 -28.37
CA ASN A 103 -48.17 22.54 -28.62
C ASN A 103 -48.31 22.21 -30.11
N ILE A 104 -48.11 20.94 -30.45
CA ILE A 104 -48.44 20.36 -31.75
C ILE A 104 -49.81 20.91 -32.16
N HIS A 105 -49.84 21.75 -33.19
CA HIS A 105 -51.10 22.22 -33.77
C HIS A 105 -51.71 21.01 -34.48
N ILE A 106 -52.73 20.42 -33.87
CA ILE A 106 -53.53 19.38 -34.51
C ILE A 106 -54.49 20.14 -35.42
N GLU A 107 -54.22 20.08 -36.72
CA GLU A 107 -55.11 20.61 -37.76
C GLU A 107 -56.35 19.70 -37.85
N GLY A 108 -57.51 20.21 -37.47
CA GLY A 108 -58.79 19.47 -37.47
C GLY A 108 -59.29 19.06 -36.09
N ASP A 109 -60.37 18.26 -36.06
CA ASP A 109 -60.96 17.76 -34.82
C ASP A 109 -59.97 16.84 -34.08
N LYS A 110 -59.67 17.18 -32.82
CA LYS A 110 -58.70 16.46 -32.00
C LYS A 110 -59.07 14.99 -31.84
N GLN A 111 -60.36 14.67 -31.81
CA GLN A 111 -60.82 13.30 -31.62
C GLN A 111 -60.50 12.43 -32.84
N THR A 112 -60.75 12.93 -34.06
CA THR A 112 -60.48 12.17 -35.29
C THR A 112 -58.99 11.93 -35.50
N PHE A 113 -58.14 12.88 -35.13
CA PHE A 113 -56.68 12.70 -35.15
C PHE A 113 -56.22 11.63 -34.15
N LEU A 114 -56.75 11.64 -32.93
CA LEU A 114 -56.42 10.64 -31.92
C LEU A 114 -56.90 9.24 -32.32
N ASP A 115 -58.07 9.14 -32.94
CA ASP A 115 -58.63 7.88 -33.43
C ASP A 115 -57.76 7.31 -34.58
N GLU A 116 -57.30 8.16 -35.51
CA GLU A 116 -56.43 7.72 -36.60
C GLU A 116 -55.03 7.35 -36.09
N LEU A 117 -54.47 8.13 -35.16
CA LEU A 117 -53.20 7.80 -34.49
C LEU A 117 -53.30 6.45 -33.75
N GLY A 118 -54.42 6.19 -33.08
CA GLY A 118 -54.69 4.92 -32.42
C GLY A 118 -54.68 3.73 -33.38
N LYS A 119 -55.27 3.88 -34.57
CA LYS A 119 -55.23 2.83 -35.61
C LYS A 119 -53.81 2.59 -36.12
N GLN A 120 -53.06 3.65 -36.41
CA GLN A 120 -51.68 3.52 -36.88
C GLN A 120 -50.77 2.87 -35.83
N LEU A 121 -50.98 3.18 -34.55
CA LEU A 121 -50.26 2.53 -33.44
C LEU A 121 -50.60 1.04 -33.30
N MET A 122 -51.88 0.67 -33.46
CA MET A 122 -52.30 -0.74 -33.48
C MET A 122 -51.65 -1.51 -34.63
N ILE A 123 -51.67 -0.94 -35.85
CA ILE A 123 -51.02 -1.54 -37.02
C ILE A 123 -49.51 -1.69 -36.78
N MET A 124 -48.86 -0.67 -36.22
CA MET A 124 -47.44 -0.73 -35.91
C MET A 124 -47.13 -1.77 -34.83
N GLN A 125 -48.01 -1.97 -33.85
CA GLN A 125 -47.85 -2.98 -32.81
C GLN A 125 -48.00 -4.40 -33.37
N GLU A 126 -48.97 -4.62 -34.27
CA GLU A 126 -49.15 -5.87 -35.02
C GLU A 126 -47.93 -6.17 -35.91
N LEU A 127 -47.43 -5.17 -36.65
CA LEU A 127 -46.23 -5.30 -37.46
C LEU A 127 -44.97 -5.51 -36.61
N LEU A 128 -44.86 -4.89 -35.43
CA LEU A 128 -43.74 -5.14 -34.51
C LEU A 128 -43.79 -6.54 -33.89
N THR A 129 -44.99 -7.10 -33.72
CA THR A 129 -45.14 -8.49 -33.27
C THR A 129 -44.87 -9.48 -34.40
N GLU A 130 -45.09 -9.10 -35.65
CA GLU A 130 -44.75 -9.88 -36.84
C GLU A 130 -43.25 -9.80 -37.21
N VAL A 131 -42.62 -8.63 -36.99
CA VAL A 131 -41.19 -8.36 -37.30
C VAL A 131 -40.28 -8.60 -36.10
N GLY A 132 -40.82 -8.71 -34.89
CA GLY A 132 -40.07 -9.05 -33.69
C GLY A 132 -39.44 -10.43 -33.84
N PRO A 133 -38.09 -10.56 -33.81
CA PRO A 133 -37.48 -11.87 -33.82
C PRO A 133 -37.88 -12.57 -32.53
N ASN A 134 -38.21 -13.85 -32.61
CA ASN A 134 -38.26 -14.76 -31.46
C ASN A 134 -36.89 -14.76 -30.76
N HIS A 135 -36.59 -13.74 -29.95
CA HIS A 135 -35.33 -13.57 -29.23
C HIS A 135 -35.27 -14.43 -27.95
N SER A 136 -36.20 -15.35 -27.75
CA SER A 136 -36.22 -16.17 -26.52
C SER A 136 -35.18 -17.30 -26.52
N GLU A 137 -34.76 -17.81 -27.67
CA GLU A 137 -33.86 -18.98 -27.74
C GLU A 137 -32.38 -18.58 -27.56
N ASN A 138 -31.92 -17.55 -28.30
CA ASN A 138 -30.54 -17.04 -28.18
C ASN A 138 -30.26 -16.35 -26.82
N SER A 139 -31.27 -15.81 -26.15
CA SER A 139 -31.06 -15.18 -24.82
C SER A 139 -30.94 -16.20 -23.69
N ALA A 140 -31.60 -17.36 -23.82
CA ALA A 140 -31.50 -18.45 -22.86
C ALA A 140 -30.13 -19.15 -22.91
N GLU A 141 -29.59 -19.40 -24.11
CA GLU A 141 -28.24 -19.94 -24.29
C GLU A 141 -27.15 -18.99 -23.77
N VAL A 142 -27.27 -17.69 -24.05
CA VAL A 142 -26.34 -16.66 -23.54
C VAL A 142 -26.40 -16.57 -22.01
N LEU A 143 -27.59 -16.67 -21.41
CA LEU A 143 -27.75 -16.74 -19.95
C LEU A 143 -27.14 -18.02 -19.34
N GLY A 144 -27.25 -19.16 -20.03
CA GLY A 144 -26.61 -20.41 -19.65
C GLY A 144 -25.09 -20.30 -19.64
N ALA A 145 -24.50 -19.80 -20.73
CA ALA A 145 -23.06 -19.57 -20.85
C ALA A 145 -22.54 -18.57 -19.80
N LEU A 146 -23.32 -17.54 -19.47
CA LEU A 146 -22.96 -16.57 -18.43
C LEU A 146 -22.95 -17.20 -17.03
N LYS A 147 -23.86 -18.15 -16.77
CA LYS A 147 -23.92 -18.88 -15.51
C LYS A 147 -22.75 -19.83 -15.35
N GLU A 148 -22.38 -20.56 -16.40
CA GLU A 148 -21.19 -21.42 -16.41
C GLU A 148 -19.91 -20.62 -16.19
N LEU A 149 -19.76 -19.48 -16.88
CA LEU A 149 -18.62 -18.59 -16.68
C LEU A 149 -18.53 -18.09 -15.22
N LYS A 150 -19.67 -17.77 -14.61
CA LYS A 150 -19.73 -17.36 -13.20
C LYS A 150 -19.27 -18.48 -12.26
N GLU A 151 -19.66 -19.73 -12.51
CA GLU A 151 -19.27 -20.89 -11.71
C GLU A 151 -17.76 -21.15 -11.84
N VAL A 152 -17.19 -21.09 -13.05
CA VAL A 152 -15.74 -21.23 -13.28
C VAL A 152 -14.96 -20.13 -12.57
N CYS A 153 -15.41 -18.87 -12.66
CA CYS A 153 -14.78 -17.75 -11.95
C CYS A 153 -14.79 -17.94 -10.42
N GLN A 154 -15.87 -18.49 -9.86
CA GLN A 154 -15.96 -18.77 -8.43
C GLN A 154 -15.03 -19.91 -8.00
N GLN A 155 -14.89 -20.97 -8.81
CA GLN A 155 -13.93 -22.04 -8.54
C GLN A 155 -12.49 -21.53 -8.61
N LEU A 156 -12.15 -20.73 -9.62
CA LEU A 156 -10.82 -20.13 -9.76
C LEU A 156 -10.50 -19.22 -8.57
N SER A 157 -11.45 -18.39 -8.12
CA SER A 157 -11.28 -17.51 -6.97
C SER A 157 -11.00 -18.29 -5.67
N LYS A 158 -11.73 -19.40 -5.45
CA LYS A 158 -11.49 -20.29 -4.30
C LYS A 158 -10.13 -20.98 -4.39
N GLY A 159 -9.75 -21.45 -5.58
CA GLY A 159 -8.43 -22.05 -5.82
C GLY A 159 -7.30 -21.05 -5.58
N LEU A 160 -7.46 -19.80 -6.00
CA LEU A 160 -6.50 -18.73 -5.75
C LEU A 160 -6.35 -18.41 -4.26
N GLN A 161 -7.46 -18.37 -3.51
CA GLN A 161 -7.42 -18.20 -2.05
C GLN A 161 -6.68 -19.35 -1.37
N SER A 162 -6.97 -20.60 -1.75
CA SER A 162 -6.26 -21.77 -1.21
C SER A 162 -4.77 -21.68 -1.48
N CYS A 163 -4.38 -21.41 -2.74
CA CYS A 163 -2.98 -21.27 -3.13
C CYS A 163 -2.27 -20.15 -2.35
N PHE A 164 -2.95 -19.02 -2.15
CA PHE A 164 -2.40 -17.92 -1.36
C PHE A 164 -2.15 -18.34 0.11
N THR A 165 -3.08 -19.06 0.72
CA THR A 165 -2.90 -19.62 2.07
C THR A 165 -1.74 -20.61 2.12
N ASP A 166 -1.62 -21.49 1.13
CA ASP A 166 -0.53 -22.46 1.06
C ASP A 166 0.84 -21.77 0.96
N VAL A 167 0.95 -20.74 0.10
CA VAL A 167 2.18 -19.94 -0.04
C VAL A 167 2.51 -19.19 1.26
N GLN A 168 1.52 -18.63 1.95
CA GLN A 168 1.73 -17.97 3.25
C GLN A 168 2.24 -18.95 4.31
N ASN A 169 1.67 -20.16 4.37
CA ASN A 169 2.12 -21.19 5.29
C ASN A 169 3.56 -21.63 4.97
N LEU A 170 3.89 -21.79 3.68
CA LEU A 170 5.23 -22.17 3.25
C LEU A 170 6.25 -21.09 3.61
N LEU A 171 5.91 -19.81 3.42
CA LEU A 171 6.74 -18.68 3.80
C LEU A 171 6.94 -18.62 5.32
N PHE A 172 5.90 -18.90 6.10
CA PHE A 172 6.00 -18.96 7.56
C PHE A 172 6.97 -20.07 8.01
N GLU A 173 6.84 -21.29 7.49
CA GLU A 173 7.75 -22.38 7.83
C GLU A 173 9.18 -22.10 7.37
N ALA A 174 9.39 -21.54 6.18
CA ALA A 174 10.72 -21.14 5.72
C ALA A 174 11.35 -20.06 6.63
N SER A 175 10.57 -19.07 7.05
CA SER A 175 11.04 -17.98 7.93
C SER A 175 11.37 -18.50 9.33
N LYS A 176 10.57 -19.46 9.82
CA LYS A 176 10.78 -20.15 11.08
C LYS A 176 12.05 -21.00 11.03
N GLU A 177 12.26 -21.77 9.97
CA GLU A 177 13.46 -22.59 9.78
C GLU A 177 14.72 -21.72 9.74
N VAL A 178 14.70 -20.62 8.98
CA VAL A 178 15.82 -19.66 8.95
C VAL A 178 16.08 -19.05 10.33
N SER A 179 15.03 -18.71 11.08
CA SER A 179 15.20 -18.17 12.44
C SER A 179 15.80 -19.20 13.40
N LEU A 180 15.32 -20.45 13.36
CA LEU A 180 15.84 -21.54 14.19
C LEU A 180 17.30 -21.86 13.83
N HIS A 181 17.63 -21.89 12.55
CA HIS A 181 18.99 -22.12 12.09
C HIS A 181 19.93 -20.99 12.53
N ASN A 182 19.50 -19.74 12.43
CA ASN A 182 20.29 -18.59 12.87
C ASN A 182 20.46 -18.58 14.41
N GLN A 183 19.41 -18.94 15.15
CA GLN A 183 19.49 -19.15 16.60
C GLN A 183 20.51 -20.25 16.95
N TYR A 184 20.44 -21.40 16.29
CA TYR A 184 21.37 -22.51 16.49
C TYR A 184 22.83 -22.08 16.27
N LEU A 185 23.13 -21.39 15.16
CA LEU A 185 24.46 -20.87 14.87
C LEU A 185 24.93 -19.86 15.93
N CYS A 186 24.04 -18.99 16.40
CA CYS A 186 24.38 -18.01 17.44
C CYS A 186 24.70 -18.69 18.76
N GLU A 187 23.93 -19.72 19.15
CA GLU A 187 24.15 -20.54 20.34
C GLU A 187 25.44 -21.37 20.25
N GLU A 188 25.80 -21.86 19.06
CA GLU A 188 27.05 -22.58 18.81
C GLU A 188 28.28 -21.67 18.94
N ILE A 189 28.23 -20.44 18.39
CA ILE A 189 29.36 -19.50 18.40
C ILE A 189 29.57 -18.86 19.79
N HIS A 190 28.50 -18.46 20.47
CA HIS A 190 28.57 -17.63 21.68
C HIS A 190 28.25 -18.39 22.98
N GLY A 191 27.73 -19.62 22.88
CA GLY A 191 27.31 -20.43 24.01
C GLY A 191 25.90 -20.08 24.51
N VAL A 192 25.14 -21.12 24.85
CA VAL A 192 23.71 -21.04 25.23
C VAL A 192 23.46 -20.10 26.42
N ASP A 193 24.36 -20.06 27.41
CA ASP A 193 24.17 -19.24 28.61
C ASP A 193 24.35 -17.72 28.37
N VAL A 194 25.14 -17.36 27.36
CA VAL A 194 25.31 -15.96 26.93
C VAL A 194 24.11 -15.52 26.10
N VAL A 195 23.68 -16.37 25.17
CA VAL A 195 22.56 -16.09 24.27
C VAL A 195 21.21 -16.02 25.00
N LYS A 196 21.00 -16.85 26.04
CA LYS A 196 19.81 -16.75 26.93
C LYS A 196 19.65 -15.37 27.55
N ARG A 197 20.75 -14.70 27.92
CA ARG A 197 20.72 -13.33 28.44
C ARG A 197 20.35 -12.29 27.38
N TRP A 198 20.40 -12.61 26.09
CA TRP A 198 19.97 -11.71 25.02
C TRP A 198 18.50 -11.88 24.66
N TYR A 199 17.95 -13.09 24.79
CA TYR A 199 16.54 -13.36 24.50
C TYR A 199 15.59 -13.06 25.66
N PHE A 200 16.06 -13.18 26.90
CA PHE A 200 15.20 -13.16 28.09
C PHE A 200 15.55 -12.10 29.15
N ASN A 201 16.45 -11.15 28.85
CA ASN A 201 16.64 -9.94 29.67
C ASN A 201 15.71 -8.82 29.22
#